data_AF-A0A8J6RXL2-F1
#
_entry.id   AF-A0A8J6RXL2-F1
#
_cell.length_a   1.000
_cell.length_b   1.000
_cell.length_c   1.000
_cell.angle_alpha   90.00
_cell.angle_beta   90.00
_cell.angle_gamma   90.00
#
_symmetry.space_group_name_H-M   'P 1'
#
loop_
_entity.id
_entity.type
_entity.pdbx_description
1 polymer ?
#
loop_
_entity_poly.entity_id
_entity_poly.type
_entity_poly.pdbx_seq_one_letter_code
_entity_poly.pdbx_strand_id
1 'polypeptide(L)'
;MTIREPYEVVSTILGVLLALYFAEIGINVYGTGSVTLEAEERGASVEPDLSYYVGGTEGKDYSDLAIEVAYTSGNIKKLEKYKRFGVTEVWFWENKQLFLYRLHEHEYEQIPQSDFFPDLNLALLCGVS
;
A
#
# COMPACT_ATOMS: atom_id res chain seq x y z
N MET A 1 17.10 12.66 -17.00
CA MET A 1 16.54 12.91 -15.65
C MET A 1 15.43 11.91 -15.46
N THR A 2 15.69 10.94 -14.61
CA THR A 2 14.83 9.77 -14.41
C THR A 2 13.64 10.21 -13.57
N ILE A 3 12.44 9.82 -13.98
CA ILE A 3 11.17 10.18 -13.33
C ILE A 3 11.13 9.72 -11.84
N ARG A 4 12.10 8.91 -11.39
CA ARG A 4 12.23 8.29 -10.06
C ARG A 4 12.26 9.25 -8.87
N GLU A 5 12.99 10.36 -8.94
CA GLU A 5 13.17 11.27 -7.78
C GLU A 5 11.86 11.87 -7.24
N PRO A 6 10.93 12.38 -8.09
CA PRO A 6 9.62 12.80 -7.63
C PRO A 6 8.82 11.74 -6.87
N TYR A 7 8.91 10.46 -7.24
CA TYR A 7 8.13 9.39 -6.58
C TYR A 7 8.69 9.02 -5.21
N GLU A 8 10.02 8.99 -5.06
CA GLU A 8 10.63 8.70 -3.77
C GLU A 8 10.30 9.78 -2.75
N VAL A 9 10.19 11.04 -3.19
CA VAL A 9 9.70 12.14 -2.34
C VAL A 9 8.25 11.91 -1.92
N VAL A 10 7.35 11.59 -2.85
CA VAL A 10 5.94 11.33 -2.53
C VAL A 10 5.79 10.14 -1.59
N SER A 11 6.46 9.01 -1.88
CA SER A 11 6.46 7.82 -1.03
C SER A 11 7.00 8.13 0.38
N THR A 12 8.10 8.89 0.47
CA THR A 12 8.67 9.31 1.76
C THR A 12 7.66 10.13 2.57
N ILE A 13 7.02 11.13 1.96
CA ILE A 13 6.08 11.98 2.69
C ILE A 13 4.82 11.18 3.07
N LEU A 14 4.30 10.34 2.18
CA LEU A 14 3.20 9.42 2.49
C LEU A 14 3.54 8.54 3.71
N GLY A 15 4.74 7.96 3.73
CA GLY A 15 5.21 7.15 4.84
C GLY A 15 5.27 7.93 6.16
N VAL A 16 5.72 9.19 6.14
CA VAL A 16 5.72 10.07 7.33
C VAL A 16 4.32 10.40 7.80
N LEU A 17 3.40 10.77 6.90
CA LEU A 17 2.02 11.10 7.24
C LEU A 17 1.29 9.90 7.84
N LEU A 18 1.50 8.70 7.27
CA LEU A 18 0.94 7.46 7.81
C LEU A 18 1.51 7.13 9.18
N ALA A 19 2.82 7.27 9.37
CA ALA A 19 3.44 7.05 10.68
C ALA A 19 2.88 7.98 11.76
N LEU A 20 2.65 9.26 11.43
CA LEU A 20 2.00 10.22 12.33
C LEU A 20 0.57 9.82 12.64
N TYR A 21 -0.20 9.41 11.63
CA TYR A 21 -1.57 8.94 11.81
C TYR A 21 -1.64 7.68 12.69
N PHE A 22 -0.80 6.68 12.44
CA PHE A 22 -0.76 5.45 13.25
C PHE A 22 -0.40 5.72 14.71
N ALA A 23 0.54 6.64 14.95
CA ALA A 23 0.89 7.09 16.29
C ALA A 23 -0.28 7.78 17.00
N GLU A 24 -1.03 8.62 16.29
CA GLU A 24 -2.20 9.32 16.83
C GLU A 24 -3.32 8.36 17.25
N ILE A 25 -3.62 7.36 16.43
CA ILE A 25 -4.69 6.39 16.73
C ILE A 25 -4.24 5.22 17.61
N GLY A 26 -2.94 5.17 17.97
CA GLY A 26 -2.39 4.18 18.90
C GLY A 26 -2.41 2.74 18.37
N ILE A 27 -2.39 2.53 17.06
CA ILE A 27 -2.39 1.19 16.45
C ILE A 27 -0.96 0.72 16.15
N ASN A 28 -0.68 -0.54 16.46
CA ASN A 28 0.61 -1.16 16.15
C ASN A 28 0.68 -1.47 14.66
N VAL A 29 1.55 -0.76 13.94
CA VAL A 29 1.84 -0.98 12.52
C VAL A 29 3.34 -1.15 12.33
N TYR A 30 3.75 -2.16 11.58
CA TYR A 30 5.13 -2.44 11.28
C TYR A 30 5.39 -2.13 9.81
N GLY A 31 6.09 -1.01 9.55
CA GLY A 31 6.49 -0.64 8.20
C GLY A 31 7.70 -1.46 7.76
N THR A 32 7.57 -2.14 6.63
CA THR A 32 8.68 -2.88 6.00
C THR A 32 9.34 -2.13 4.85
N GLY A 33 8.76 -1.01 4.40
CA GLY A 33 9.28 -0.26 3.25
C GLY A 33 9.15 -1.08 1.96
N SER A 34 10.14 -0.98 1.07
CA SER A 34 10.17 -1.68 -0.22
C SER A 34 10.74 -3.10 -0.12
N VAL A 35 10.19 -3.92 0.78
CA VAL A 35 10.53 -5.35 0.80
C VAL A 35 9.86 -6.04 -0.38
N THR A 36 10.68 -6.58 -1.29
CA THR A 36 10.21 -7.35 -2.43
C THR A 36 9.45 -8.59 -1.94
N LEU A 37 8.18 -8.72 -2.33
CA LEU A 37 7.42 -9.95 -2.18
C LEU A 37 7.77 -10.85 -3.37
N GLU A 38 8.67 -11.79 -3.14
CA GLU A 38 9.10 -12.78 -4.13
C GLU A 38 8.77 -14.18 -3.64
N ALA A 39 8.04 -14.94 -4.45
CA ALA A 39 7.80 -16.35 -4.20
C ALA A 39 7.86 -17.10 -5.54
N GLU A 40 8.94 -17.87 -5.74
CA GLU A 40 9.12 -18.72 -6.92
C GLU A 40 7.93 -19.67 -7.14
N GLU A 41 7.39 -20.23 -6.05
CA GLU A 41 6.22 -21.12 -6.07
C GLU A 41 4.93 -20.44 -6.58
N ARG A 42 4.82 -19.11 -6.41
CA ARG A 42 3.66 -18.31 -6.84
C ARG A 42 3.87 -17.66 -8.22
N GLY A 43 5.05 -17.84 -8.83
CA GLY A 43 5.39 -17.35 -10.16
C GLY A 43 5.22 -15.83 -10.33
N ALA A 44 5.41 -15.07 -9.26
CA ALA A 44 5.25 -13.62 -9.23
C ALA A 44 6.28 -12.97 -8.30
N SER A 45 6.68 -11.76 -8.65
CA SER A 45 7.47 -10.85 -7.82
C SER A 45 6.86 -9.45 -7.91
N VAL A 46 6.61 -8.84 -6.76
CA VAL A 46 6.09 -7.48 -6.62
C VAL A 46 6.76 -6.77 -5.45
N GLU A 47 7.20 -5.54 -5.68
CA GLU A 47 7.84 -4.71 -4.65
C GLU A 47 6.97 -3.46 -4.47
N PRO A 48 6.30 -3.30 -3.32
CA PRO A 48 5.56 -2.09 -3.02
C PRO A 48 6.51 -0.92 -2.75
N ASP A 49 6.05 0.31 -3.01
CA ASP A 49 6.77 1.51 -2.56
C ASP A 49 6.75 1.61 -1.03
N LEU A 50 5.61 1.26 -0.40
CA LEU A 50 5.47 1.11 1.05
C LEU A 50 4.65 -0.13 1.38
N SER A 51 5.01 -0.82 2.46
CA SER A 51 4.25 -1.95 2.98
C SER A 51 4.17 -1.95 4.50
N TYR A 52 3.04 -2.45 5.01
CA TYR A 52 2.73 -2.42 6.44
C TYR A 52 2.05 -3.71 6.90
N TYR A 53 2.48 -4.21 8.05
CA TYR A 53 1.74 -5.21 8.82
C TYR A 53 0.89 -4.50 9.87
N VAL A 54 -0.40 -4.78 9.92
CA VAL A 54 -1.35 -4.21 10.87
C VAL A 54 -1.57 -5.19 12.02
N GLY A 55 -1.29 -4.74 13.25
CA GLY A 55 -1.50 -5.53 14.47
C GLY A 55 -0.39 -6.54 14.82
N GLY A 56 0.69 -6.62 14.04
CA GLY A 56 1.81 -7.56 14.28
C GLY A 56 2.26 -8.31 13.05
N THR A 57 3.45 -8.92 13.12
CA THR A 57 4.03 -9.76 12.06
C THR A 57 3.89 -11.26 12.34
N GLU A 58 3.49 -11.65 13.56
CA GLU A 58 3.42 -13.06 13.96
C GLU A 58 2.41 -13.84 13.14
N GLY A 59 2.85 -14.96 12.55
CA GLY A 59 2.00 -15.85 11.74
C GLY A 59 1.60 -15.29 10.38
N LYS A 60 2.19 -14.18 9.94
CA LYS A 60 1.94 -13.57 8.63
C LYS A 60 3.15 -13.73 7.71
N ASP A 61 2.92 -14.32 6.55
CA ASP A 61 3.96 -14.47 5.52
C ASP A 61 4.20 -13.16 4.75
N TYR A 62 3.18 -12.30 4.66
CA TYR A 62 3.19 -11.07 3.88
C TYR A 62 2.47 -9.92 4.60
N SER A 63 2.79 -8.68 4.20
CA SER A 63 2.18 -7.45 4.72
C SER A 63 0.68 -7.38 4.45
N ASP A 64 -0.07 -6.77 5.35
CA ASP A 64 -1.52 -6.58 5.22
C ASP A 64 -1.89 -5.46 4.24
N LEU A 65 -1.04 -4.42 4.18
CA LEU A 65 -1.24 -3.24 3.34
C LEU A 65 -0.02 -3.01 2.45
N ALA A 66 -0.26 -2.81 1.16
CA ALA A 66 0.73 -2.34 0.19
C ALA A 66 0.29 -1.00 -0.41
N ILE A 67 1.23 -0.10 -0.65
CA ILE A 67 1.00 1.20 -1.29
C ILE A 67 1.95 1.35 -2.47
N GLU A 68 1.39 1.86 -3.57
CA GLU A 68 2.04 2.04 -4.85
C GLU A 68 1.84 3.48 -5.32
N VAL A 69 2.93 4.18 -5.64
CA VAL A 69 2.93 5.55 -6.15
C VAL A 69 3.12 5.51 -7.67
N ALA A 70 2.06 5.78 -8.43
CA ALA A 70 2.07 5.69 -9.89
C ALA A 70 1.53 6.95 -10.58
N TYR A 71 1.97 7.24 -11.81
CA TYR A 71 1.36 8.31 -12.65
C TYR A 71 0.42 7.74 -13.73
N THR A 72 0.47 6.43 -13.99
CA THR A 72 -0.31 5.78 -15.04
C THR A 72 -1.05 4.56 -14.49
N SER A 73 -2.24 4.31 -15.02
CA SER A 73 -3.23 3.33 -14.53
C SER A 73 -2.85 1.85 -14.76
N GLY A 74 -1.61 1.47 -14.49
CA GLY A 74 -1.08 0.09 -14.63
C GLY A 74 -1.56 -0.90 -13.54
N ASN A 75 -2.53 -0.50 -12.72
CA ASN A 75 -2.86 -1.08 -11.42
C ASN A 75 -3.35 -2.52 -11.49
N ILE A 76 -4.06 -2.89 -12.56
CA ILE A 76 -4.68 -4.22 -12.69
C ILE A 76 -3.61 -5.34 -12.67
N LYS A 77 -2.48 -5.16 -13.35
CA LYS A 77 -1.42 -6.18 -13.37
C LYS A 77 -0.74 -6.33 -12.01
N LYS A 78 -0.66 -5.25 -11.23
CA LYS A 78 -0.09 -5.28 -9.87
C LYS A 78 -1.05 -5.92 -8.88
N LEU A 79 -2.35 -5.61 -8.97
CA LEU A 79 -3.39 -6.28 -8.18
C LEU A 79 -3.36 -7.80 -8.36
N GLU A 80 -3.22 -8.29 -9.60
CA GLU A 80 -3.08 -9.73 -9.86
C GLU A 80 -1.86 -10.36 -9.17
N LYS A 81 -0.75 -9.62 -9.03
CA LYS A 81 0.41 -10.09 -8.28
C LYS A 81 0.14 -10.09 -6.78
N TYR A 82 -0.34 -8.97 -6.23
CA TYR A 82 -0.67 -8.88 -4.80
C TYR A 82 -1.75 -9.88 -4.36
N LYS A 83 -2.68 -10.22 -5.24
CA LYS A 83 -3.69 -11.26 -5.01
C LYS A 83 -3.03 -12.61 -4.71
N ARG A 84 -1.97 -12.96 -5.46
CA ARG A 84 -1.22 -14.19 -5.20
C ARG A 84 -0.53 -14.17 -3.85
N PHE A 85 -0.18 -13.00 -3.31
CA PHE A 85 0.42 -12.83 -2.00
C PHE A 85 -0.61 -12.72 -0.87
N GLY A 86 -1.90 -12.59 -1.17
CA GLY A 86 -2.95 -12.46 -0.17
C GLY A 86 -2.87 -11.14 0.61
N VAL A 87 -2.31 -10.09 0.02
CA VAL A 87 -2.30 -8.75 0.64
C VAL A 87 -3.75 -8.29 0.78
N THR A 88 -4.13 -7.82 1.97
CA THR A 88 -5.53 -7.51 2.29
C THR A 88 -5.98 -6.22 1.62
N GLU A 89 -5.16 -5.17 1.68
CA GLU A 89 -5.43 -3.90 1.01
C GLU A 89 -4.26 -3.45 0.14
N VAL A 90 -4.56 -2.92 -1.06
CA VAL A 90 -3.58 -2.30 -1.95
C VAL A 90 -4.05 -0.90 -2.31
N TRP A 91 -3.23 0.10 -2.03
CA TRP A 91 -3.56 1.50 -2.29
C TRP A 91 -2.68 2.04 -3.41
N PHE A 92 -3.31 2.65 -4.42
CA PHE A 92 -2.60 3.34 -5.50
C PHE A 92 -2.73 4.84 -5.30
N TRP A 93 -1.61 5.50 -5.07
CA TRP A 93 -1.53 6.95 -5.15
C TRP A 93 -1.27 7.33 -6.61
N GLU A 94 -2.27 7.93 -7.26
CA GLU A 94 -2.20 8.35 -8.66
C GLU A 94 -2.72 9.75 -8.86
N ASN A 95 -1.94 10.61 -9.52
CA ASN A 95 -2.36 11.96 -9.90
C ASN A 95 -3.02 12.74 -8.74
N LYS A 96 -2.44 12.66 -7.53
CA LYS A 96 -2.95 13.29 -6.30
C LYS A 96 -4.29 12.73 -5.82
N GLN A 97 -4.56 11.47 -6.07
CA GLN A 97 -5.71 10.73 -5.56
C GLN A 97 -5.26 9.37 -5.04
N LEU A 98 -5.97 8.84 -4.05
CA LEU A 98 -5.77 7.49 -3.54
C LEU A 98 -6.93 6.59 -3.98
N PHE A 99 -6.58 5.48 -4.62
CA PHE A 99 -7.50 4.42 -5.01
C PHE A 99 -7.21 3.20 -4.16
N LEU A 100 -8.17 2.82 -3.31
CA LEU A 100 -8.03 1.71 -2.38
C LEU A 100 -8.72 0.48 -2.96
N TYR A 101 -8.04 -0.66 -2.86
CA TYR A 101 -8.57 -1.96 -3.23
C TYR A 101 -8.45 -2.92 -2.07
N ARG A 102 -9.52 -3.67 -1.78
CA ARG A 102 -9.52 -4.74 -0.78
C ARG A 102 -9.67 -6.09 -1.47
N LEU A 103 -8.87 -7.04 -1.02
CA LEU A 103 -9.03 -8.44 -1.40
C LEU A 103 -10.22 -9.03 -0.66
N HIS A 104 -11.30 -9.32 -1.37
CA HIS A 104 -12.46 -10.02 -0.85
C HIS A 104 -12.56 -11.39 -1.52
N GLU A 105 -12.50 -12.46 -0.72
CA GLU A 105 -12.36 -13.84 -1.17
C GLU A 105 -11.13 -14.05 -2.08
N HIS A 106 -11.33 -13.90 -3.39
CA HIS A 106 -10.31 -14.15 -4.41
C HIS A 106 -10.17 -12.99 -5.39
N GLU A 107 -10.84 -11.86 -5.18
CA GLU A 107 -10.76 -10.72 -6.11
C GLU A 107 -10.64 -9.40 -5.36
N TYR A 108 -9.95 -8.45 -6.01
CA TYR A 108 -9.88 -7.09 -5.51
C TYR A 108 -11.11 -6.30 -5.94
N GLU A 109 -11.72 -5.63 -4.98
CA GLU A 109 -12.75 -4.64 -5.22
C GLU A 109 -12.28 -3.26 -4.75
N GLN A 110 -12.71 -2.21 -5.45
CA GLN A 110 -12.38 -0.85 -5.05
C GLN A 110 -13.27 -0.42 -3.87
N ILE A 111 -12.66 0.13 -2.83
CA ILE A 111 -13.35 0.62 -1.63
C ILE A 111 -13.14 2.13 -1.44
N PRO A 112 -14.13 2.85 -0.88
CA PRO A 112 -14.03 4.30 -0.70
C PRO A 112 -13.21 4.72 0.54
N GLN A 113 -12.96 3.80 1.47
CA GLN A 113 -12.25 4.00 2.73
C GLN A 113 -11.53 2.71 3.11
N SER A 114 -10.49 2.78 3.95
CA SER A 114 -9.78 1.60 4.42
C SER A 114 -10.60 0.84 5.48
N ASP A 115 -10.53 -0.49 5.46
CA ASP A 115 -11.08 -1.33 6.54
C ASP A 115 -10.16 -1.33 7.76
N PHE A 116 -8.84 -1.23 7.56
CA PHE A 116 -7.88 -1.08 8.66
C PHE A 116 -7.99 0.28 9.35
N PHE A 117 -8.27 1.34 8.57
CA PHE A 117 -8.25 2.72 9.02
C PHE A 117 -9.53 3.46 8.60
N PRO A 118 -10.70 3.12 9.17
CA PRO A 118 -11.99 3.67 8.73
C PRO A 118 -12.12 5.18 8.93
N ASP A 119 -11.38 5.74 9.89
CA ASP A 119 -11.39 7.18 10.21
C ASP A 119 -10.31 7.99 9.47
N LEU A 120 -9.51 7.35 8.59
CA LEU A 120 -8.45 8.02 7.86
C LEU A 120 -9.02 8.89 6.74
N ASN A 121 -8.81 10.21 6.86
CA ASN A 121 -9.12 11.13 5.78
C ASN A 121 -8.05 11.06 4.68
N LEU A 122 -8.32 10.29 3.63
CA LEU A 122 -7.43 10.08 2.48
C LEU A 122 -7.00 11.38 1.77
N ALA A 123 -7.80 12.44 1.84
CA ALA A 123 -7.45 13.73 1.23
C ALA A 123 -6.20 14.37 1.88
N LEU A 124 -5.94 14.08 3.15
CA LEU A 124 -4.73 14.55 3.85
C LEU A 124 -3.46 13.93 3.28
N LEU A 125 -3.55 12.72 2.75
CA LEU A 125 -2.44 12.00 2.11
C LEU A 125 -2.22 12.42 0.65
N CYS A 126 -3.17 13.13 0.05
CA CYS A 126 -3.10 13.56 -1.35
C CYS A 126 -2.58 14.99 -1.54
N GLY A 127 -2.40 15.75 -0.46
CA GLY A 127 -1.94 17.15 -0.49
C GLY A 127 -0.44 17.35 -0.74
N VAL A 128 0.32 16.27 -0.88
CA VAL A 128 1.78 16.30 -1.10
C VAL A 128 2.10 16.66 -2.56
N SER A 129 2.93 17.70 -2.76
CA SER A 129 3.28 18.29 -4.06
C SER A 129 4.77 18.45 -4.24
#